data_AF-A0M4A4-F1
#
_entry.id   AF-A0M4A4-F1
#
_cell.length_a   1.000
_cell.length_b   1.000
_cell.length_c   1.000
_cell.angle_alpha   90.00
_cell.angle_beta   90.00
_cell.angle_gamma   90.00
#
_symmetry.space_group_name_H-M   'P 1'
#
loop_
_entity.id
_entity.type
_entity.pdbx_description
1 polymer ?
#
loop_
_entity_poly.entity_id
_entity_poly.type
_entity_poly.pdbx_seq_one_letter_code
_entity_poly.pdbx_strand_id
1 'polypeptide(L)'
;MTPEQGQVIIAELGSNYGCKLMDFAKKNRFKKERGGGYYKDPQIFRNVIKGHYESQRIEKFILKAYLHYKEENEKHAKSLEALVVK
;
A
#
# COMPACT_ATOMS: atom_id res chain seq x y z
N MET A 1 1.44 -6.68 11.92
CA MET A 1 2.52 -6.08 11.09
C MET A 1 3.57 -5.55 12.06
N THR A 2 4.87 -5.76 11.79
CA THR A 2 5.90 -5.23 12.70
C THR A 2 6.20 -3.76 12.41
N PRO A 3 6.72 -2.98 13.37
CA PRO A 3 7.12 -1.59 13.15
C PRO A 3 8.12 -1.43 11.99
N GLU A 4 9.06 -2.38 11.86
CA GLU A 4 10.08 -2.38 10.80
C GLU A 4 9.43 -2.55 9.42
N GLN A 5 8.47 -3.47 9.30
CA GLN A 5 7.70 -3.64 8.06
C GLN A 5 6.96 -2.35 7.68
N GLY A 6 6.37 -1.68 8.67
CA GLY A 6 5.71 -0.40 8.46
C GLY A 6 6.65 0.68 7.93
N GLN A 7 7.87 0.79 8.48
CA GLN A 7 8.88 1.74 8.02
C GLN A 7 9.35 1.46 6.58
N VAL A 8 9.59 0.18 6.24
CA VAL A 8 9.96 -0.21 4.88
C VAL A 8 8.88 0.17 3.87
N ILE A 9 7.60 -0.10 4.20
CA ILE A 9 6.47 0.26 3.33
C ILE A 9 6.40 1.78 3.12
N ILE A 10 6.59 2.57 4.18
CA ILE A 10 6.61 4.03 4.08
C ILE A 10 7.77 4.51 3.20
N ALA A 11 8.96 3.95 3.38
CA ALA A 11 10.15 4.32 2.62
C ALA A 11 10.01 3.98 1.13
N GLU A 12 9.59 2.76 0.80
CA GLU A 12 9.47 2.29 -0.59
C GLU A 12 8.27 2.92 -1.32
N LEU A 13 7.13 3.10 -0.64
CA LEU A 13 5.96 3.74 -1.26
C LEU A 13 6.05 5.28 -1.26
N GLY A 14 6.91 5.87 -0.42
CA GLY A 14 7.11 7.31 -0.30
C GLY A 14 6.03 8.02 0.51
N SER A 15 6.13 9.35 0.62
CA SER A 15 5.27 10.20 1.47
C SER A 15 3.77 10.10 1.14
N ASN A 16 3.42 9.69 -0.08
CA ASN A 16 2.04 9.49 -0.55
C ASN A 16 1.50 8.06 -0.36
N TYR A 17 2.20 7.20 0.40
CA TYR A 17 1.82 5.80 0.63
C TYR A 17 0.33 5.61 0.99
N GLY A 18 -0.22 6.47 1.85
CA GLY A 18 -1.64 6.41 2.23
C GLY A 18 -2.58 6.54 1.03
N CYS A 19 -2.30 7.48 0.11
CA CYS A 19 -3.10 7.67 -1.09
C CYS A 19 -2.96 6.49 -2.06
N LYS A 20 -1.74 5.96 -2.25
CA LYS A 20 -1.49 4.76 -3.06
C LYS A 20 -2.30 3.55 -2.53
N LEU A 21 -2.28 3.33 -1.22
CA LEU A 21 -3.05 2.27 -0.58
C LEU A 21 -4.57 2.47 -0.74
N MET A 22 -5.04 3.72 -0.65
CA MET A 22 -6.44 4.05 -0.90
C MET A 22 -6.84 3.80 -2.35
N ASP A 23 -6.03 4.17 -3.32
CA ASP A 23 -6.34 3.95 -4.73
C ASP A 23 -6.33 2.47 -5.07
N PHE A 24 -5.39 1.70 -4.52
CA PHE A 24 -5.40 0.25 -4.61
C PHE A 24 -6.67 -0.35 -3.95
N ALA A 25 -7.13 0.20 -2.82
CA ALA A 25 -8.38 -0.21 -2.17
C ALA A 25 -9.63 0.05 -3.02
N LYS A 26 -9.71 1.20 -3.68
CA LYS A 26 -10.79 1.52 -4.62
C LYS A 26 -10.81 0.57 -5.81
N LYS A 27 -9.65 0.34 -6.44
CA LYS A 27 -9.50 -0.58 -7.58
C LYS A 27 -9.91 -2.01 -7.22
N ASN A 28 -9.52 -2.47 -6.03
CA ASN A 28 -9.83 -3.83 -5.54
C ASN A 28 -11.18 -3.93 -4.81
N ARG A 29 -12.00 -2.86 -4.80
CA ARG A 29 -13.29 -2.79 -4.09
C ARG A 29 -13.19 -3.28 -2.63
N PHE A 30 -12.12 -2.88 -1.93
CA PHE A 30 -11.88 -3.28 -0.56
C PHE A 30 -12.85 -2.56 0.40
N LYS A 31 -13.82 -3.32 0.95
CA LYS A 31 -14.87 -2.82 1.82
C LYS A 31 -14.47 -2.84 3.30
N LYS A 32 -15.08 -1.96 4.10
CA LYS A 32 -15.03 -2.00 5.57
C LYS A 32 -15.65 -3.30 6.09
N GLU A 33 -15.17 -3.79 7.22
CA GLU A 33 -15.73 -5.00 7.87
C GLU A 33 -17.13 -4.74 8.44
N ARG A 34 -17.35 -3.56 9.02
CA ARG A 34 -18.64 -3.16 9.61
C ARG A 34 -19.25 -1.99 8.82
N GLY A 35 -20.56 -2.04 8.59
CA GLY A 35 -21.33 -0.95 7.98
C GLY A 35 -21.38 -0.90 6.45
N GLY A 36 -20.99 -1.98 5.73
CA GLY A 36 -21.30 -2.17 4.30
C GLY A 36 -20.65 -1.21 3.29
N GLY A 37 -19.79 -0.28 3.71
CA GLY A 37 -19.22 0.78 2.86
C GLY A 37 -17.75 0.59 2.48
N TYR A 38 -17.26 1.50 1.63
CA TYR A 38 -15.84 1.62 1.29
C TYR A 38 -15.13 2.61 2.22
N TYR A 39 -13.81 2.46 2.33
CA TYR A 39 -12.98 3.48 2.96
C TYR A 39 -12.97 4.74 2.10
N LYS A 40 -13.12 5.90 2.74
CA LYS A 40 -13.11 7.22 2.09
C LYS A 40 -11.83 8.00 2.36
N ASP A 41 -11.10 7.64 3.42
CA ASP A 41 -9.90 8.33 3.88
C ASP A 41 -8.74 7.33 4.06
N PRO A 42 -7.53 7.63 3.54
CA PRO A 42 -6.33 6.81 3.74
C PRO A 42 -5.89 6.67 5.21
N GLN A 43 -6.43 7.48 6.13
CA GLN A 43 -6.03 7.53 7.53
C GLN A 43 -6.06 6.16 8.21
N ILE A 44 -7.04 5.30 7.88
CA ILE A 44 -7.10 3.95 8.46
C ILE A 44 -5.85 3.13 8.14
N PHE A 45 -5.34 3.21 6.91
CA PHE A 45 -4.14 2.48 6.50
C PHE A 45 -2.91 3.07 7.20
N ARG A 46 -2.85 4.39 7.36
CA ARG A 46 -1.78 5.07 8.11
C ARG A 46 -1.77 4.62 9.57
N ASN A 47 -2.93 4.54 10.19
CA ASN A 47 -3.06 4.14 11.59
C ASN A 47 -2.61 2.69 11.79
N VAL A 48 -2.94 1.79 10.87
CA VAL A 48 -2.47 0.39 10.91
C VAL A 48 -0.96 0.31 10.76
N ILE A 49 -0.38 1.00 9.77
CA ILE A 49 1.08 1.00 9.54
C ILE A 49 1.84 1.57 10.75
N LYS A 50 1.28 2.60 11.40
CA LYS A 50 1.89 3.24 12.58
C LYS A 50 1.62 2.49 13.89
N GLY A 51 0.86 1.39 13.87
CA GLY A 51 0.50 0.64 15.07
C GLY A 51 -0.54 1.32 15.98
N HIS A 52 -1.23 2.36 15.51
CA HIS A 52 -2.31 3.02 16.25
C HIS A 52 -3.65 2.26 16.14
N TYR A 53 -3.74 1.29 15.24
CA TYR A 53 -4.93 0.48 15.04
C TYR A 53 -4.55 -0.93 14.60
N GLU A 54 -5.04 -1.94 15.30
CA GLU A 54 -4.76 -3.34 14.96
C GLU A 54 -5.88 -3.92 14.12
N SER A 55 -5.57 -4.34 12.90
CA SER A 55 -6.52 -5.05 12.04
C SER A 55 -5.79 -5.95 11.04
N GLN A 56 -5.75 -7.24 11.33
CA GLN A 56 -5.08 -8.24 10.49
C GLN A 56 -5.56 -8.22 9.02
N ARG A 57 -6.84 -7.92 8.80
CA ARG A 57 -7.40 -7.83 7.45
C ARG A 57 -6.82 -6.64 6.67
N ILE A 58 -6.71 -5.49 7.33
CA ILE A 58 -6.11 -4.29 6.71
C ILE A 58 -4.60 -4.48 6.55
N GLU A 59 -3.92 -5.10 7.51
CA GLU A 59 -2.49 -5.43 7.40
C GLU A 59 -2.19 -6.30 6.18
N LYS A 60 -2.92 -7.41 6.02
CA LYS A 60 -2.78 -8.30 4.84
C LYS A 60 -3.05 -7.54 3.54
N PHE A 61 -4.03 -6.65 3.55
CA PHE A 61 -4.33 -5.81 2.40
C PHE A 61 -3.19 -4.85 2.06
N ILE A 62 -2.61 -4.17 3.06
CA ILE A 62 -1.46 -3.27 2.90
C ILE A 62 -0.27 -4.02 2.31
N LEU A 63 0.05 -5.21 2.84
CA LEU A 63 1.15 -6.03 2.33
C LEU A 63 0.94 -6.42 0.86
N LYS A 64 -0.30 -6.80 0.49
CA LYS A 64 -0.65 -7.10 -0.90
C LYS A 64 -0.46 -5.88 -1.81
N ALA A 65 -0.90 -4.71 -1.36
CA ALA A 65 -0.75 -3.46 -2.11
C ALA A 65 0.73 -3.09 -2.28
N TYR A 66 1.51 -3.23 -1.23
CA TYR A 66 2.96 -2.99 -1.25
C TYR A 66 3.67 -3.88 -2.28
N LEU A 67 3.42 -5.19 -2.26
CA LEU A 67 4.02 -6.12 -3.23
C LEU A 67 3.64 -5.77 -4.67
N HIS A 68 2.38 -5.39 -4.91
CA HIS A 68 1.94 -4.95 -6.23
C HIS A 68 2.73 -3.73 -6.73
N TYR A 69 2.87 -2.68 -5.91
CA TYR A 69 3.63 -1.49 -6.30
C TYR A 69 5.13 -1.76 -6.43
N LYS A 70 5.68 -2.67 -5.63
CA LYS A 70 7.07 -3.10 -5.76
C LYS A 70 7.33 -3.76 -7.11
N GLU A 71 6.49 -4.70 -7.51
CA GLU A 71 6.58 -5.36 -8.82
C GLU A 71 6.40 -4.36 -9.98
N GLU A 72 5.48 -3.40 -9.88
CA GLU A 72 5.31 -2.35 -10.89
C GLU A 72 6.58 -1.49 -11.01
N ASN A 73 7.14 -1.04 -9.89
CA ASN A 73 8.37 -0.25 -9.86
C ASN A 73 9.56 -1.01 -10.46
N GLU A 74 9.72 -2.30 -10.14
CA GLU A 74 10.78 -3.14 -10.71
C GLU A 74 10.62 -3.32 -12.23
N LYS A 75 9.39 -3.50 -12.72
CA LYS A 75 9.11 -3.56 -14.16
C LYS A 75 9.41 -2.24 -14.86
N HIS A 76 9.02 -1.12 -14.25
CA HIS A 76 9.33 0.21 -14.78
C HIS A 76 10.84 0.48 -14.80
N ALA A 77 11.57 0.13 -13.75
CA ALA A 77 13.03 0.27 -13.69
C ALA A 77 13.72 -0.53 -14.81
N LYS A 78 13.37 -1.81 -14.98
CA LYS A 78 13.90 -2.65 -16.07
C LYS A 78 13.60 -2.09 -17.46
N SER A 79 12.40 -1.53 -17.65
CA SER A 79 12.03 -0.88 -18.90
C SER A 79 12.84 0.37 -19.18
N LEU A 80 13.19 1.15 -18.15
CA LEU A 80 14.03 2.35 -18.28
C LEU A 80 15.47 1.98 -18.60
N GLU A 81 16.03 0.99 -17.91
CA GLU A 81 17.38 0.46 -18.21
C GLU A 81 17.48 0.00 -19.67
N ALA A 82 16.48 -0.72 -20.17
CA ALA A 82 16.44 -1.18 -21.56
C ALA A 82 16.35 -0.04 -22.60
N LEU A 83 15.88 1.14 -22.21
CA LEU A 83 15.84 2.34 -23.06
C LEU A 83 17.16 3.12 -23.03
N VAL A 84 17.86 3.13 -21.89
CA VAL A 84 19.14 3.84 -21.70
C VAL A 84 20.32 3.12 -22.37
N VAL A 85 20.23 1.80 -22.54
CA VAL A 85 21.28 0.97 -23.16
C VAL A 85 21.17 0.93 -24.70
N LYS A 86 20.18 1.60 -25.30
CA LYS A 86 20.03 1.78 -26.76
C LYS A 86 20.63 3.09 -27.24
#